data_AF-A0A497H9X5-F1
#
_entry.id   AF-A0A497H9X5-F1
#
_cell.length_a   1.000
_cell.length_b   1.000
_cell.length_c   1.000
_cell.angle_alpha   90.00
_cell.angle_beta   90.00
_cell.angle_gamma   90.00
#
_symmetry.space_group_name_H-M   'P 1'
#
loop_
_entity.id
_entity.type
_entity.pdbx_description
1 polymer ?
#
loop_
_entity_poly.entity_id
_entity_poly.type
_entity_poly.pdbx_seq_one_letter_code
_entity_poly.pdbx_strand_id
1 'polypeptide(L)'
;KYVDKEYIKRFKKIEFVSKQMLEDFIKNDFSLDVDNILQGKFLINDEEKEKLEKENIKKIWFDKEVPRVSIDRINSSSNIYYFGEIYYNKGCGLYFLVDFIKKDYSNKLEAAIRLLGDEGIGGDRSYGRGLFKLEDNGLSWDLESGFFITLSLYLPMDDEIDMVRDGFYEIERRSGWVYSPEWRGARERFIRMFREGSTFRGNKKIYGDLIKVGAGEYDVYRYGYAFPLYIGDIE
;
A
#
# COMPACT_ATOMS: atom_id res chain seq x y z
N LYS A 1 23.88 7.72 -13.34
CA LYS A 1 23.58 9.17 -13.47
C LYS A 1 23.55 9.77 -12.05
N TYR A 2 24.31 10.82 -11.76
CA TYR A 2 24.48 11.33 -10.39
C TYR A 2 23.47 12.45 -10.10
N VAL A 3 22.74 12.33 -9.01
CA VAL A 3 21.94 13.42 -8.43
C VAL A 3 22.86 14.25 -7.53
N ASP A 4 22.79 15.58 -7.63
CA ASP A 4 23.56 16.45 -6.75
C ASP A 4 23.25 16.17 -5.27
N LYS A 5 24.29 16.18 -4.43
CA LYS A 5 24.19 15.86 -3.01
C LYS A 5 23.13 16.67 -2.27
N GLU A 6 22.86 17.89 -2.72
CA GLU A 6 21.85 18.78 -2.15
C GLU A 6 20.43 18.19 -2.29
N TYR A 7 20.15 17.49 -3.38
CA TYR A 7 18.82 16.99 -3.69
C TYR A 7 18.55 15.56 -3.22
N ILE A 8 19.58 14.80 -2.82
CA ILE A 8 19.44 13.42 -2.29
C ILE A 8 18.40 13.35 -1.16
N LYS A 9 18.34 14.37 -0.29
CA LYS A 9 17.37 14.41 0.81
C LYS A 9 15.91 14.48 0.34
N ARG A 10 15.65 15.03 -0.86
CA ARG A 10 14.30 15.07 -1.45
C ARG A 10 13.92 13.70 -1.99
N PHE A 11 14.82 13.03 -2.72
CA PHE A 11 14.58 11.68 -3.23
C PHE A 11 14.37 10.63 -2.13
N LYS A 12 15.04 10.77 -0.98
CA LYS A 12 14.82 9.89 0.18
C LYS A 12 13.42 9.97 0.81
N LYS A 13 12.63 10.99 0.49
CA LYS A 13 11.25 11.15 0.99
C LYS A 13 10.19 10.62 0.03
N ILE A 14 10.61 10.17 -1.16
CA ILE A 14 9.70 9.62 -2.16
C ILE A 14 9.18 8.28 -1.63
N GLU A 15 7.87 8.12 -1.68
CA GLU A 15 7.14 6.93 -1.25
C GLU A 15 6.49 6.22 -2.43
N PHE A 16 6.25 6.93 -3.54
CA PHE A 16 5.55 6.43 -4.72
C PHE A 16 6.32 6.76 -5.98
N VAL A 17 6.36 5.82 -6.91
CA VAL A 17 6.91 5.98 -8.26
C VAL A 17 5.81 5.61 -9.24
N SER A 18 5.60 6.42 -10.28
CA SER A 18 4.62 6.08 -11.31
C SER A 18 5.05 4.85 -12.11
N LYS A 19 4.09 4.18 -12.75
CA LYS A 19 4.36 3.00 -13.57
C LYS A 19 5.35 3.34 -14.70
N GLN A 20 5.11 4.45 -15.40
CA GLN A 20 5.95 4.85 -16.53
C GLN A 20 7.38 5.13 -16.05
N MET A 21 7.55 5.88 -14.96
CA MET A 21 8.86 6.13 -14.37
C MET A 21 9.58 4.84 -13.95
N LEU A 22 8.85 3.85 -13.43
CA LEU A 22 9.42 2.54 -13.08
C LEU A 22 9.87 1.76 -14.33
N GLU A 23 9.09 1.78 -15.41
CA GLU A 23 9.49 1.17 -16.68
C GLU A 23 10.74 1.84 -17.27
N ASP A 24 10.82 3.17 -17.15
CA ASP A 24 11.97 3.97 -17.57
C ASP A 24 13.23 3.62 -16.74
N PHE A 25 13.07 3.36 -15.44
CA PHE A 25 14.15 2.83 -14.59
C PHE A 25 14.67 1.49 -15.08
N ILE A 26 13.77 0.55 -15.38
CA ILE A 26 14.12 -0.80 -15.83
C ILE A 26 14.87 -0.76 -17.16
N LYS A 27 14.48 0.14 -18.07
CA LYS A 27 15.15 0.34 -19.36
C LYS A 27 16.45 1.14 -19.27
N ASN A 28 16.82 1.62 -18.08
CA ASN A 28 17.92 2.56 -17.84
C ASN A 28 17.76 3.89 -18.62
N ASP A 29 16.52 4.21 -19.01
CA ASP A 29 16.17 5.38 -19.82
C ASP A 29 15.43 6.44 -18.99
N PHE A 30 16.08 6.88 -17.92
CA PHE A 30 15.48 7.83 -16.99
C PHE A 30 16.40 9.02 -16.69
N SER A 31 15.81 10.13 -16.28
CA SER A 31 16.47 11.25 -15.65
C SER A 31 15.84 11.49 -14.28
N LEU A 32 16.64 11.85 -13.28
CA LEU A 32 16.13 12.22 -11.97
C LEU A 32 16.09 13.73 -11.90
N ASP A 33 14.90 14.30 -12.14
CA ASP A 33 14.64 15.71 -11.94
C ASP A 33 13.86 15.93 -10.64
N VAL A 34 14.34 16.90 -9.87
CA VAL A 34 13.72 17.34 -8.62
C VAL A 34 12.37 18.00 -8.87
N ASP A 35 12.20 18.60 -10.04
CA ASP A 35 10.96 19.23 -10.47
C ASP A 35 9.88 18.21 -10.84
N ASN A 36 10.25 16.92 -10.96
CA ASN A 36 9.34 15.80 -11.15
C ASN A 36 8.88 15.18 -9.82
N ILE A 37 9.27 15.77 -8.69
CA ILE A 37 8.80 15.33 -7.37
C ILE A 37 7.50 16.05 -7.03
N LEU A 38 6.38 15.36 -7.19
CA LEU A 38 5.05 15.85 -6.83
C LEU A 38 4.76 15.61 -5.34
N GLN A 39 4.25 16.64 -4.65
CA GLN A 39 3.93 16.63 -3.22
C GLN A 39 5.08 16.14 -2.29
N GLY A 40 6.33 16.14 -2.76
CA GLY A 40 7.46 15.62 -2.00
C GLY A 40 7.47 14.10 -1.80
N LYS A 41 6.50 13.37 -2.39
CA LYS A 41 6.26 11.94 -2.15
C LYS A 41 6.20 11.09 -3.42
N PHE A 42 5.83 11.70 -4.55
CA PHE A 42 5.67 10.99 -5.82
C PHE A 42 6.79 11.37 -6.77
N LEU A 43 7.36 10.37 -7.42
CA LEU A 43 8.22 10.56 -8.59
C LEU A 43 7.42 10.18 -9.84
N ILE A 44 7.30 11.12 -10.75
CA ILE A 44 6.61 10.98 -12.03
C ILE A 44 7.58 11.33 -13.17
N ASN A 45 7.21 11.04 -14.41
CA ASN A 45 7.99 11.51 -15.56
C ASN A 45 7.47 12.88 -16.06
N ASP A 46 8.16 13.46 -17.05
CA ASP A 46 7.82 14.78 -17.60
C ASP A 46 6.42 14.79 -18.26
N GLU A 47 6.05 13.74 -18.97
CA GLU A 47 4.75 13.62 -19.65
C GLU A 47 3.58 13.61 -18.66
N GLU A 48 3.72 12.83 -17.57
CA GLU A 48 2.74 12.77 -16.49
C GLU A 48 2.62 14.10 -15.77
N LYS A 49 3.74 14.79 -15.55
CA LYS A 49 3.76 16.12 -14.95
C LYS A 49 2.99 17.13 -15.80
N GLU A 50 3.27 17.19 -17.10
CA GLU A 50 2.55 18.07 -18.02
C GLU A 50 1.03 17.78 -18.02
N LYS A 51 0.65 16.50 -17.97
CA LYS A 51 -0.76 16.11 -17.90
C LYS A 51 -1.42 16.64 -16.61
N LEU A 52 -0.79 16.45 -15.47
CA LEU A 52 -1.31 16.94 -14.18
C LEU A 52 -1.38 18.47 -14.14
N GLU A 53 -0.43 19.17 -14.74
CA GLU A 53 -0.46 20.64 -14.85
C GLU A 53 -1.62 21.12 -15.74
N LYS A 54 -1.86 20.49 -16.89
CA LYS A 54 -3.01 20.78 -17.78
C LYS A 54 -4.35 20.56 -17.08
N GLU A 55 -4.45 19.53 -16.25
CA GLU A 55 -5.64 19.24 -15.43
C GLU A 55 -5.71 20.08 -14.13
N ASN A 56 -4.72 20.95 -13.89
CA ASN A 56 -4.58 21.76 -12.68
C ASN A 56 -4.57 20.93 -11.37
N ILE A 57 -4.00 19.72 -11.43
CA ILE A 57 -3.83 18.80 -10.29
C ILE A 57 -2.46 19.06 -9.65
N LYS A 58 -2.43 19.90 -8.63
CA LYS A 58 -1.21 20.18 -7.84
C LYS A 58 -1.01 19.23 -6.66
N LYS A 59 -2.07 18.52 -6.28
CA LYS A 59 -2.10 17.56 -5.17
C LYS A 59 -3.00 16.40 -5.56
N ILE A 60 -2.51 15.18 -5.35
CA ILE A 60 -3.23 13.91 -5.47
C ILE A 60 -4.22 13.76 -4.32
N TRP A 61 -3.78 14.08 -3.10
CA TRP A 61 -4.64 14.15 -1.92
C TRP A 61 -4.24 15.30 -0.99
N PHE A 62 -5.10 15.59 -0.02
CA PHE A 62 -4.78 16.44 1.12
C PHE A 62 -5.34 15.86 2.43
N ASP A 63 -4.59 16.06 3.49
CA ASP A 63 -4.93 15.64 4.84
C ASP A 63 -5.75 16.71 5.55
N LYS A 64 -6.73 16.27 6.35
CA LYS A 64 -7.52 17.11 7.23
C LYS A 64 -7.59 16.45 8.61
N GLU A 65 -7.09 17.14 9.62
CA GLU A 65 -7.28 16.72 11.01
C GLU A 65 -8.61 17.27 11.54
N VAL A 66 -9.44 16.37 12.04
CA VAL A 66 -10.73 16.71 12.67
C VAL A 66 -10.63 16.42 14.16
N PRO A 67 -10.66 17.46 15.04
CA PRO A 67 -10.68 17.24 16.47
C PRO A 67 -12.03 16.65 16.89
N ARG A 68 -11.98 15.66 17.79
CA ARG A 68 -13.16 15.03 18.38
C ARG A 68 -13.00 14.91 19.87
N VAL A 69 -14.12 14.97 20.56
CA VAL A 69 -14.16 14.76 22.01
C VAL A 69 -14.56 13.31 22.28
N SER A 70 -13.73 12.60 23.02
CA SER A 70 -14.09 11.37 23.70
C SER A 70 -14.41 11.71 25.15
N ILE A 71 -15.53 11.22 25.65
CA ILE A 71 -15.90 11.36 27.06
C ILE A 71 -15.58 10.05 27.74
N ASP A 72 -14.72 10.09 28.74
CA ASP A 72 -14.41 8.94 29.59
C ASP A 72 -15.67 8.49 30.33
N ARG A 73 -15.96 7.20 30.27
CA ARG A 73 -17.22 6.63 30.81
C ARG A 73 -17.25 6.52 32.34
N ILE A 74 -16.09 6.62 33.00
CA ILE A 74 -15.93 6.45 34.45
C ILE A 74 -15.97 7.81 35.14
N ASN A 75 -15.26 8.81 34.61
CA ASN A 75 -15.11 10.12 35.25
C ASN A 75 -15.69 11.30 34.45
N SER A 76 -16.32 11.05 33.29
CA SER A 76 -16.87 12.07 32.40
C SER A 76 -15.87 13.14 31.95
N SER A 77 -14.56 12.85 32.00
CA SER A 77 -13.53 13.75 31.48
C SER A 77 -13.54 13.77 29.95
N SER A 78 -13.45 14.95 29.38
CA SER A 78 -13.36 15.15 27.94
C SER A 78 -11.90 15.09 27.49
N ASN A 79 -11.56 14.09 26.68
CA ASN A 79 -10.28 13.99 26.00
C ASN A 79 -10.46 14.30 24.52
N ILE A 80 -9.67 15.24 24.01
CA ILE A 80 -9.63 15.54 22.58
C ILE A 80 -8.73 14.52 21.90
N TYR A 81 -9.24 13.87 20.85
CA TYR A 81 -8.43 13.07 19.93
C TYR A 81 -8.61 13.63 18.51
N TYR A 82 -7.57 13.50 17.69
CA TYR A 82 -7.59 13.97 16.31
C TYR A 82 -7.80 12.79 15.36
N PHE A 83 -8.75 12.95 14.45
CA PHE A 83 -9.03 11.98 13.40
C PHE A 83 -8.50 12.52 12.08
N GLY A 84 -7.60 11.78 11.42
CA GLY A 84 -7.07 12.13 10.12
C GLY A 84 -8.02 11.68 9.01
N GLU A 85 -8.42 12.62 8.15
CA GLU A 85 -9.19 12.35 6.94
C GLU A 85 -8.32 12.66 5.71
N ILE A 86 -8.33 11.76 4.73
CA ILE A 86 -7.67 11.97 3.43
C ILE A 86 -8.75 12.26 2.41
N TYR A 87 -8.55 13.36 1.67
CA TYR A 87 -9.41 13.76 0.57
C TYR A 87 -8.62 13.70 -0.73
N TYR A 88 -9.10 12.91 -1.68
CA TYR A 88 -8.51 12.82 -3.01
C TYR A 88 -9.03 13.94 -3.91
N ASN A 89 -8.15 14.44 -4.78
CA ASN A 89 -8.54 15.36 -5.83
C ASN A 89 -9.40 14.64 -6.89
N LYS A 90 -10.13 15.40 -7.71
CA LYS A 90 -10.91 14.82 -8.81
C LYS A 90 -9.98 14.05 -9.75
N GLY A 91 -10.37 12.83 -10.10
CA GLY A 91 -9.55 11.94 -10.94
C GLY A 91 -8.39 11.25 -10.21
N CYS A 92 -8.25 11.48 -8.90
CA CYS A 92 -7.28 10.81 -8.06
C CYS A 92 -7.98 9.85 -7.09
N GLY A 93 -7.29 8.79 -6.70
CA GLY A 93 -7.82 7.79 -5.77
C GLY A 93 -6.78 6.73 -5.44
N LEU A 94 -7.26 5.64 -4.86
CA LEU A 94 -6.45 4.45 -4.60
C LEU A 94 -6.75 3.40 -5.66
N TYR A 95 -5.77 2.55 -5.91
CA TYR A 95 -5.95 1.31 -6.63
C TYR A 95 -5.15 0.21 -5.90
N PHE A 96 -5.46 -1.03 -6.21
CA PHE A 96 -4.68 -2.18 -5.78
C PHE A 96 -4.70 -3.22 -6.89
N LEU A 97 -3.71 -4.10 -6.87
CA LEU A 97 -3.60 -5.19 -7.82
C LEU A 97 -4.04 -6.49 -7.17
N VAL A 98 -4.60 -7.37 -7.99
CA VAL A 98 -4.96 -8.73 -7.59
C VAL A 98 -4.44 -9.70 -8.63
N ASP A 99 -3.67 -10.68 -8.18
CA ASP A 99 -3.32 -11.84 -9.00
C ASP A 99 -4.13 -13.05 -8.53
N PHE A 100 -4.84 -13.68 -9.45
CA PHE A 100 -5.71 -14.81 -9.16
C PHE A 100 -5.00 -16.13 -9.49
N ILE A 101 -4.50 -16.82 -8.46
CA ILE A 101 -4.01 -18.20 -8.60
C ILE A 101 -5.11 -19.13 -9.14
N LYS A 102 -6.35 -18.94 -8.66
CA LYS A 102 -7.54 -19.65 -9.13
C LYS A 102 -8.57 -18.65 -9.61
N LYS A 103 -8.85 -18.65 -10.92
CA LYS A 103 -9.76 -17.69 -11.58
C LYS A 103 -11.19 -17.73 -11.03
N ASP A 104 -11.65 -18.88 -10.52
CA ASP A 104 -13.01 -19.04 -9.98
C ASP A 104 -13.34 -18.14 -8.78
N TYR A 105 -12.33 -17.54 -8.13
CA TYR A 105 -12.52 -16.60 -7.04
C TYR A 105 -12.72 -15.14 -7.49
N SER A 106 -12.52 -14.81 -8.77
CA SER A 106 -12.62 -13.42 -9.25
C SER A 106 -13.97 -12.79 -8.95
N ASN A 107 -15.05 -13.48 -9.33
CA ASN A 107 -16.42 -12.98 -9.13
C ASN A 107 -16.76 -12.83 -7.64
N LYS A 108 -16.24 -13.72 -6.78
CA LYS A 108 -16.46 -13.64 -5.33
C LYS A 108 -15.73 -12.45 -4.73
N LEU A 109 -14.49 -12.22 -5.14
CA LEU A 109 -13.70 -11.09 -4.68
C LEU A 109 -14.31 -9.77 -5.16
N GLU A 110 -14.69 -9.68 -6.44
CA GLU A 110 -15.33 -8.49 -6.99
C GLU A 110 -16.62 -8.16 -6.25
N ALA A 111 -17.48 -9.15 -5.99
CA ALA A 111 -18.70 -8.96 -5.21
C ALA A 111 -18.40 -8.44 -3.78
N ALA A 112 -17.37 -9.00 -3.12
CA ALA A 112 -16.96 -8.54 -1.79
C ALA A 112 -16.43 -7.10 -1.82
N ILE A 113 -15.64 -6.72 -2.83
CA ILE A 113 -15.12 -5.35 -2.98
C ILE A 113 -16.25 -4.36 -3.28
N ARG A 114 -17.21 -4.73 -4.12
CA ARG A 114 -18.39 -3.90 -4.40
C ARG A 114 -19.20 -3.64 -3.13
N LEU A 115 -19.42 -4.68 -2.32
CA LEU A 115 -20.05 -4.51 -1.00
C LEU A 115 -19.24 -3.57 -0.10
N LEU A 116 -17.91 -3.70 -0.09
CA LEU A 116 -17.04 -2.76 0.63
C LEU A 116 -17.14 -1.32 0.09
N GLY A 117 -17.49 -1.13 -1.17
CA GLY A 117 -17.74 0.20 -1.76
C GLY A 117 -18.91 0.93 -1.12
N ASP A 118 -19.98 0.19 -0.81
CA ASP A 118 -21.19 0.71 -0.14
C ASP A 118 -21.02 0.78 1.39
N GLU A 119 -20.21 -0.09 1.96
CA GLU A 119 -19.93 -0.18 3.40
C GLU A 119 -18.81 0.76 3.88
N GLY A 120 -17.92 1.14 2.96
CA GLY A 120 -16.73 1.95 3.18
C GLY A 120 -15.52 1.18 3.74
N ILE A 121 -14.33 1.76 3.56
CA ILE A 121 -13.06 1.28 4.12
C ILE A 121 -12.47 2.27 5.14
N GLY A 122 -11.78 1.75 6.16
CA GLY A 122 -11.16 2.55 7.22
C GLY A 122 -12.10 2.84 8.40
N GLY A 123 -11.77 3.89 9.16
CA GLY A 123 -12.57 4.34 10.30
C GLY A 123 -13.79 5.18 9.88
N ASP A 124 -14.74 5.36 10.80
CA ASP A 124 -15.95 6.19 10.61
C ASP A 124 -16.83 5.83 9.40
N ARG A 125 -16.81 4.57 8.99
CA ARG A 125 -17.74 4.02 7.99
C ARG A 125 -19.21 4.33 8.30
N SER A 126 -19.59 4.28 9.58
CA SER A 126 -20.94 4.61 10.04
C SER A 126 -21.35 6.07 9.81
N TYR A 127 -20.39 6.97 9.56
CA TYR A 127 -20.64 8.38 9.21
C TYR A 127 -20.49 8.63 7.70
N GLY A 128 -20.48 7.57 6.87
CA GLY A 128 -20.38 7.66 5.42
C GLY A 128 -18.96 7.92 4.90
N ARG A 129 -17.92 7.65 5.70
CA ARG A 129 -16.53 7.77 5.27
C ARG A 129 -16.04 6.49 4.57
N GLY A 130 -15.09 6.66 3.66
CA GLY A 130 -14.42 5.54 2.99
C GLY A 130 -15.23 4.87 1.89
N LEU A 131 -16.38 5.40 1.50
CA LEU A 131 -17.18 4.90 0.37
C LEU A 131 -16.44 5.07 -0.95
N PHE A 132 -16.59 4.12 -1.86
CA PHE A 132 -15.94 4.15 -3.17
C PHE A 132 -16.74 3.38 -4.22
N LYS A 133 -16.38 3.58 -5.49
CA LYS A 133 -16.85 2.76 -6.60
C LYS A 133 -15.68 1.96 -7.15
N LEU A 134 -15.91 0.67 -7.39
CA LEU A 134 -14.93 -0.18 -8.04
C LEU A 134 -14.94 0.09 -9.54
N GLU A 135 -13.76 0.41 -10.07
CA GLU A 135 -13.48 0.46 -11.50
C GLU A 135 -12.41 -0.59 -11.80
N ASP A 136 -12.64 -1.41 -12.82
CA ASP A 136 -11.66 -2.40 -13.25
C ASP A 136 -10.81 -1.80 -14.38
N ASN A 137 -9.51 -1.69 -14.11
CA ASN A 137 -8.50 -1.26 -15.05
C ASN A 137 -7.36 -2.28 -14.98
N GLY A 138 -7.19 -3.07 -16.03
CA GLY A 138 -6.11 -4.06 -16.11
C GLY A 138 -4.73 -3.40 -16.12
N LEU A 139 -3.75 -4.10 -15.55
CA LEU A 139 -2.33 -3.76 -15.63
C LEU A 139 -1.59 -4.90 -16.33
N SER A 140 -0.80 -4.60 -17.37
CA SER A 140 0.14 -5.56 -17.96
C SER A 140 1.55 -5.32 -17.42
N TRP A 141 2.24 -6.41 -17.11
CA TRP A 141 3.62 -6.42 -16.65
C TRP A 141 4.27 -7.75 -17.01
N ASP A 142 5.30 -7.72 -17.87
CA ASP A 142 5.75 -8.93 -18.59
C ASP A 142 7.07 -9.51 -18.05
N LEU A 143 7.55 -9.03 -16.90
CA LEU A 143 8.74 -9.56 -16.22
C LEU A 143 8.31 -10.56 -15.14
N GLU A 144 8.97 -11.73 -15.13
CA GLU A 144 8.62 -12.85 -14.24
C GLU A 144 9.80 -13.39 -13.41
N SER A 145 11.00 -12.81 -13.53
CA SER A 145 12.18 -13.26 -12.79
C SER A 145 13.21 -12.15 -12.56
N GLY A 146 14.20 -12.42 -11.71
CA GLY A 146 15.25 -11.48 -11.33
C GLY A 146 14.98 -10.84 -9.98
N PHE A 147 15.31 -9.57 -9.83
CA PHE A 147 14.83 -8.78 -8.69
C PHE A 147 13.35 -8.50 -8.82
N PHE A 148 12.63 -8.45 -7.70
CA PHE A 148 11.26 -8.00 -7.62
C PHE A 148 11.08 -7.04 -6.45
N ILE A 149 10.16 -6.10 -6.64
CA ILE A 149 9.65 -5.21 -5.60
C ILE A 149 8.34 -5.81 -5.07
N THR A 150 8.19 -5.96 -3.76
CA THR A 150 6.90 -6.36 -3.19
C THR A 150 5.95 -5.16 -3.15
N LEU A 151 4.76 -5.31 -3.74
CA LEU A 151 3.67 -4.31 -3.69
C LEU A 151 2.68 -4.55 -2.54
N SER A 152 2.93 -5.56 -1.71
CA SER A 152 2.18 -5.85 -0.48
C SER A 152 3.11 -6.07 0.71
N LEU A 153 2.56 -5.98 1.91
CA LEU A 153 3.22 -6.51 3.11
C LEU A 153 3.55 -7.99 2.94
N TYR A 154 4.80 -8.35 3.24
CA TYR A 154 5.33 -9.69 3.00
C TYR A 154 5.84 -10.32 4.30
N LEU A 155 5.34 -11.51 4.61
CA LEU A 155 5.80 -12.37 5.71
C LEU A 155 6.45 -13.61 5.11
N PRO A 156 7.79 -13.74 5.15
CA PRO A 156 8.48 -14.87 4.53
C PRO A 156 8.22 -16.19 5.28
N MET A 157 8.29 -17.28 4.55
CA MET A 157 8.43 -18.64 5.07
C MET A 157 9.90 -18.95 5.43
N ASP A 158 10.11 -20.04 6.17
CA ASP A 158 11.45 -20.45 6.62
C ASP A 158 12.42 -20.70 5.44
N ASP A 159 11.92 -21.22 4.32
CA ASP A 159 12.71 -21.47 3.10
C ASP A 159 12.96 -20.22 2.26
N GLU A 160 12.49 -19.05 2.69
CA GLU A 160 12.67 -17.75 2.02
C GLU A 160 13.66 -16.85 2.76
N ILE A 161 14.15 -17.24 3.93
CA ILE A 161 14.99 -16.40 4.79
C ILE A 161 16.34 -16.07 4.15
N ASP A 162 16.97 -17.03 3.48
CA ASP A 162 18.25 -16.79 2.79
C ASP A 162 18.11 -15.75 1.68
N MET A 163 17.03 -15.85 0.89
CA MET A 163 16.70 -14.87 -0.15
C MET A 163 16.47 -13.48 0.43
N VAL A 164 15.75 -13.40 1.54
CA VAL A 164 15.42 -12.15 2.22
C VAL A 164 16.67 -11.46 2.77
N ARG A 165 17.64 -12.23 3.26
CA ARG A 165 18.88 -11.71 3.85
C ARG A 165 19.69 -10.85 2.89
N ASP A 166 19.66 -11.18 1.60
CA ASP A 166 20.38 -10.47 0.55
C ASP A 166 19.54 -9.35 -0.11
N GLY A 167 18.32 -9.11 0.39
CA GLY A 167 17.41 -8.09 -0.12
C GLY A 167 17.60 -6.70 0.50
N PHE A 168 16.85 -5.73 -0.05
CA PHE A 168 16.76 -4.36 0.45
C PHE A 168 15.36 -4.12 1.00
N TYR A 169 15.23 -3.92 2.31
CA TYR A 169 13.91 -3.92 2.92
C TYR A 169 13.79 -2.99 4.12
N GLU A 170 12.54 -2.64 4.41
CA GLU A 170 12.11 -2.07 5.69
C GLU A 170 11.18 -3.06 6.39
N ILE A 171 11.19 -3.07 7.72
CA ILE A 171 10.32 -3.93 8.52
C ILE A 171 9.23 -3.08 9.17
N GLU A 172 7.98 -3.44 8.91
CA GLU A 172 6.81 -2.87 9.55
C GLU A 172 6.25 -3.81 10.63
N ARG A 173 5.72 -3.20 11.70
CA ARG A 173 5.04 -3.89 12.79
C ARG A 173 3.53 -3.85 12.58
N ARG A 174 2.90 -5.01 12.49
CA ARG A 174 1.43 -5.14 12.41
C ARG A 174 0.87 -5.73 13.69
N SER A 175 -0.13 -5.05 14.23
CA SER A 175 -0.93 -5.51 15.36
C SER A 175 -2.27 -4.80 15.33
N GLY A 176 -3.23 -5.27 16.10
CA GLY A 176 -4.55 -4.68 16.15
C GLY A 176 -5.41 -5.31 17.23
N TRP A 177 -6.70 -5.03 17.12
CA TRP A 177 -7.73 -5.64 17.94
C TRP A 177 -8.64 -6.46 17.04
N VAL A 178 -9.02 -7.64 17.51
CA VAL A 178 -10.00 -8.48 16.83
C VAL A 178 -11.33 -7.74 16.79
N TYR A 179 -11.82 -7.49 15.58
CA TYR A 179 -13.14 -6.91 15.36
C TYR A 179 -14.17 -8.04 15.27
N SER A 180 -14.77 -8.37 16.41
CA SER A 180 -15.89 -9.33 16.50
C SER A 180 -16.97 -8.75 17.41
N PRO A 181 -18.26 -8.75 16.98
CA PRO A 181 -19.37 -8.22 17.78
C PRO A 181 -19.44 -8.82 19.19
N GLU A 182 -19.19 -10.12 19.29
CA GLU A 182 -19.28 -10.93 20.51
C GLU A 182 -17.97 -10.97 21.32
N TRP A 183 -16.82 -10.80 20.65
CA TRP A 183 -15.48 -10.88 21.26
C TRP A 183 -14.75 -9.53 21.21
N ARG A 184 -15.26 -8.56 21.95
CA ARG A 184 -14.67 -7.21 22.03
C ARG A 184 -13.42 -7.22 22.90
N GLY A 185 -12.32 -6.68 22.38
CA GLY A 185 -11.09 -6.42 23.15
C GLY A 185 -10.04 -7.54 23.13
N ALA A 186 -10.20 -8.59 22.33
CA ALA A 186 -9.11 -9.52 22.07
C ALA A 186 -8.03 -8.86 21.20
N ARG A 187 -6.76 -8.98 21.58
CA ARG A 187 -5.64 -8.39 20.84
C ARG A 187 -5.11 -9.37 19.81
N GLU A 188 -4.88 -8.88 18.59
CA GLU A 188 -4.21 -9.67 17.57
C GLU A 188 -2.73 -9.88 17.93
N ARG A 189 -2.22 -11.07 17.59
CA ARG A 189 -0.80 -11.39 17.67
C ARG A 189 0.01 -10.38 16.87
N PHE A 190 1.04 -9.86 17.52
CA PHE A 190 2.04 -9.02 16.91
C PHE A 190 2.86 -9.79 15.87
N ILE A 191 3.05 -9.18 14.69
CA ILE A 191 3.87 -9.73 13.61
C ILE A 191 4.76 -8.62 13.01
N ARG A 192 5.97 -9.01 12.62
CA ARG A 192 6.89 -8.20 11.81
C ARG A 192 6.82 -8.68 10.37
N MET A 193 6.64 -7.74 9.44
CA MET A 193 6.50 -8.01 8.01
C MET A 193 7.41 -7.05 7.24
N PHE A 194 7.83 -7.42 6.04
CA PHE A 194 8.49 -6.49 5.12
C PHE A 194 7.48 -5.54 4.53
N ARG A 195 7.87 -4.26 4.42
CA ARG A 195 7.05 -3.18 3.89
C ARG A 195 7.00 -3.23 2.36
N GLU A 196 5.93 -2.70 1.78
CA GLU A 196 5.84 -2.40 0.34
C GLU A 196 7.07 -1.59 -0.12
N GLY A 197 7.57 -1.89 -1.34
CA GLY A 197 8.80 -1.30 -1.86
C GLY A 197 10.08 -2.08 -1.49
N SER A 198 10.00 -3.04 -0.57
CA SER A 198 11.11 -3.95 -0.30
C SER A 198 11.44 -4.78 -1.54
N THR A 199 12.73 -4.99 -1.80
CA THR A 199 13.25 -5.60 -3.02
C THR A 199 14.04 -6.87 -2.69
N PHE A 200 13.72 -7.96 -3.39
CA PHE A 200 14.36 -9.27 -3.21
C PHE A 200 14.64 -9.90 -4.56
N ARG A 201 15.51 -10.92 -4.61
CA ARG A 201 15.78 -11.67 -5.84
C ARG A 201 15.11 -13.02 -5.78
N GLY A 202 14.37 -13.41 -6.82
CA GLY A 202 13.75 -14.73 -6.81
C GLY A 202 13.11 -15.11 -8.14
N ASN A 203 12.44 -16.26 -8.13
CA ASN A 203 11.72 -16.83 -9.28
C ASN A 203 10.51 -17.68 -8.88
N LYS A 204 10.09 -17.68 -7.61
CA LYS A 204 8.88 -18.36 -7.17
C LYS A 204 7.65 -17.61 -7.67
N LYS A 205 6.57 -18.36 -7.85
CA LYS A 205 5.25 -17.82 -8.20
C LYS A 205 4.52 -17.22 -7.00
N ILE A 206 4.74 -17.77 -5.80
CA ILE A 206 4.10 -17.36 -4.56
C ILE A 206 5.19 -17.25 -3.51
N TYR A 207 5.15 -16.16 -2.75
CA TYR A 207 6.01 -15.94 -1.60
C TYR A 207 5.20 -15.60 -0.38
N GLY A 208 5.67 -16.06 0.77
CA GLY A 208 5.10 -15.75 2.07
C GLY A 208 3.85 -16.56 2.41
N ASP A 209 3.16 -16.13 3.45
CA ASP A 209 2.17 -16.98 4.12
C ASP A 209 0.94 -16.21 4.65
N LEU A 210 -0.12 -16.95 4.94
CA LEU A 210 -1.33 -16.51 5.62
C LEU A 210 -1.36 -17.06 7.04
N ILE A 211 -1.15 -16.19 8.02
CA ILE A 211 -1.02 -16.62 9.41
C ILE A 211 -2.24 -16.21 10.25
N LYS A 212 -2.69 -17.13 11.12
CA LYS A 212 -3.68 -16.85 12.14
C LYS A 212 -3.09 -15.93 13.21
N VAL A 213 -3.72 -14.77 13.41
CA VAL A 213 -3.30 -13.76 14.39
C VAL A 213 -4.23 -13.62 15.58
N GLY A 214 -5.41 -14.23 15.52
CA GLY A 214 -6.36 -14.16 16.61
C GLY A 214 -7.54 -15.09 16.38
N ALA A 215 -8.45 -15.07 17.34
CA ALA A 215 -9.73 -15.74 17.25
C ALA A 215 -10.79 -14.85 17.93
N GLY A 216 -11.98 -14.80 17.33
CA GLY A 216 -13.22 -14.32 17.94
C GLY A 216 -14.29 -15.37 17.68
N GLU A 217 -15.45 -14.94 17.16
CA GLU A 217 -16.43 -15.86 16.57
C GLU A 217 -15.82 -16.67 15.41
N TYR A 218 -14.94 -16.03 14.64
CA TYR A 218 -14.15 -16.65 13.56
C TYR A 218 -12.66 -16.42 13.77
N ASP A 219 -11.85 -17.24 13.11
CA ASP A 219 -10.41 -17.07 13.06
C ASP A 219 -10.03 -15.80 12.30
N VAL A 220 -9.09 -15.04 12.87
CA VAL A 220 -8.59 -13.81 12.26
C VAL A 220 -7.23 -14.08 11.65
N TYR A 221 -7.10 -13.73 10.37
CA TYR A 221 -5.90 -13.98 9.58
C TYR A 221 -5.22 -12.68 9.18
N ARG A 222 -3.89 -12.76 9.03
CA ARG A 222 -3.08 -11.70 8.43
C ARG A 222 -2.53 -12.20 7.11
N TYR A 223 -2.94 -11.53 6.03
CA TYR A 223 -2.41 -11.74 4.69
C TYR A 223 -0.96 -11.25 4.66
N GLY A 224 -0.02 -12.16 4.39
CA GLY A 224 1.40 -11.87 4.28
C GLY A 224 2.04 -12.42 3.01
N TYR A 225 1.25 -12.71 1.98
CA TYR A 225 1.79 -13.05 0.67
C TYR A 225 2.36 -11.79 0.00
N ALA A 226 3.57 -11.90 -0.52
CA ALA A 226 4.15 -10.84 -1.35
C ALA A 226 3.35 -10.71 -2.66
N PHE A 227 3.28 -9.49 -3.18
CA PHE A 227 2.87 -9.23 -4.56
C PHE A 227 4.15 -8.88 -5.34
N PRO A 228 4.83 -9.86 -5.94
CA PRO A 228 6.11 -9.62 -6.60
C PRO A 228 5.91 -8.91 -7.94
N LEU A 229 6.42 -7.68 -8.05
CA LEU A 229 6.58 -6.99 -9.33
C LEU A 229 8.04 -7.13 -9.77
N TYR A 230 8.32 -8.05 -10.68
CA TYR A 230 9.69 -8.30 -11.15
C TYR A 230 10.22 -7.13 -11.98
N ILE A 231 11.48 -6.77 -11.77
CA ILE A 231 12.17 -5.67 -12.44
C ILE A 231 13.41 -6.14 -13.21
N GLY A 232 13.57 -7.46 -13.39
CA GLY A 232 14.70 -8.06 -14.07
C GLY A 232 15.97 -8.10 -13.21
N ASP A 233 17.10 -8.47 -13.82
CA ASP A 233 18.39 -8.29 -13.18
C ASP A 233 18.82 -6.82 -13.32
N ILE A 234 19.28 -6.24 -12.21
CA ILE A 234 19.76 -4.85 -12.15
C ILE A 234 21.27 -4.91 -12.38
N GLU A 235 21.75 -4.38 -13.51
CA GLU A 235 23.18 -4.17 -13.79
C GLU A 235 23.74 -2.92 -13.09
#